data_AF-A0A349H821-F1
#
_entry.id   AF-A0A349H821-F1
#
_cell.length_a   1.000
_cell.length_b   1.000
_cell.length_c   1.000
_cell.angle_alpha   90.00
_cell.angle_beta   90.00
_cell.angle_gamma   90.00
#
_symmetry.space_group_name_H-M   'P 1'
#
loop_
_entity.id
_entity.type
_entity.pdbx_description
1 polymer ?
#
loop_
_entity_poly.entity_id
_entity_poly.type
_entity_poly.pdbx_seq_one_letter_code
_entity_poly.pdbx_strand_id
1 'polypeptide(L)' 'AVRYELADVKAIAAKTRHMPDEFINAEGNHVTEAFRHYLRPLLGSDRPVLERLWAPAVKFGD' A
#
# COMPACT_ATOMS: atom_id res chain seq x y z
N ALA A 1 2.05 17.20 -4.84
CA ALA A 1 3.33 16.48 -5.05
C ALA A 1 3.44 15.39 -3.99
N VAL A 2 3.88 14.18 -4.35
CA VAL A 2 4.09 13.08 -3.39
C VAL A 2 5.50 13.20 -2.81
N ARG A 3 5.61 13.04 -1.48
CA ARG A 3 6.90 13.07 -0.77
C ARG A 3 7.31 11.65 -0.40
N TYR A 4 8.53 11.29 -0.74
CA TYR A 4 9.16 10.02 -0.37
C TYR A 4 10.34 10.28 0.55
N GLU A 5 10.59 9.35 1.46
CA GLU A 5 11.71 9.40 2.40
C GLU A 5 12.50 8.09 2.33
N LEU A 6 13.81 8.19 2.53
CA LEU A 6 14.67 7.01 2.60
C LEU A 6 14.61 6.41 4.00
N ALA A 7 14.51 5.08 4.07
CA ALA A 7 14.59 4.32 5.32
C ALA A 7 15.68 3.26 5.21
N ASP A 8 16.44 3.05 6.30
CA ASP A 8 17.41 1.96 6.37
C ASP A 8 16.67 0.62 6.30
N VAL A 9 17.08 -0.25 5.38
CA VAL A 9 16.53 -1.60 5.21
C VAL A 9 16.56 -2.38 6.53
N LYS A 10 17.63 -2.25 7.32
CA LYS A 10 17.72 -2.92 8.63
C LYS A 10 16.62 -2.49 9.61
N ALA A 11 16.08 -1.28 9.44
CA ALA A 11 15.01 -0.76 10.29
C ALA A 11 13.62 -1.31 9.93
N ILE A 12 13.42 -1.81 8.71
CA ILE A 12 12.12 -2.27 8.18
C ILE A 12 12.07 -3.76 7.83
N ALA A 13 13.23 -4.39 7.63
CA ALA A 13 13.32 -5.81 7.27
C ALA A 13 12.62 -6.69 8.31
N ALA A 14 11.90 -7.71 7.84
CA ALA A 14 11.12 -8.65 8.65
C ALA A 14 10.05 -8.02 9.57
N LYS A 15 9.67 -6.75 9.37
CA LYS A 15 8.57 -6.12 10.09
C LYS A 15 7.28 -6.17 9.29
N THR A 16 6.21 -6.59 9.95
CA THR A 16 4.85 -6.54 9.41
C THR A 16 4.10 -5.38 10.05
N ARG A 17 3.46 -4.55 9.23
CA ARG A 17 2.53 -3.54 9.74
C ARG A 17 1.17 -4.20 9.95
N HIS A 18 0.79 -4.37 11.21
CA HIS A 18 -0.52 -4.89 11.58
C HIS A 18 -1.59 -3.80 11.51
N MET A 19 -2.84 -4.21 11.32
CA MET A 19 -3.98 -3.32 11.43
C MET A 19 -4.13 -2.90 12.91
N PRO A 20 -4.15 -1.60 13.22
CA PRO A 20 -4.44 -1.12 14.58
C PRO A 20 -5.84 -1.55 15.03
N ASP A 21 -6.00 -1.88 16.32
CA ASP A 21 -7.30 -2.31 16.87
C ASP A 21 -8.36 -1.21 16.77
N GLU A 22 -7.95 0.07 16.89
CA GLU A 22 -8.83 1.23 16.72
C GLU A 22 -9.47 1.35 15.33
N PHE A 23 -8.96 0.60 14.34
CA PHE A 23 -9.53 0.57 13.00
C PHE A 23 -10.67 -0.44 12.85
N ILE A 24 -10.88 -1.31 13.84
CA ILE A 24 -11.90 -2.36 13.85
C ILE A 24 -12.97 -1.98 14.89
N ASN A 25 -14.25 -2.17 14.58
CA ASN A 25 -15.32 -1.94 15.56
C ASN A 25 -15.33 -3.02 16.66
N ALA A 26 -16.03 -2.75 17.76
CA ALA A 26 -16.11 -3.67 18.90
C ALA A 26 -16.66 -5.06 18.53
N GLU A 27 -17.59 -5.11 17.56
CA GLU A 27 -18.19 -6.36 17.07
C GLU A 27 -17.29 -7.13 16.08
N GLY A 28 -16.15 -6.55 15.66
CA GLY A 28 -15.17 -7.21 14.80
C GLY A 28 -15.61 -7.47 13.36
N ASN A 29 -16.70 -6.84 12.90
CA ASN A 29 -17.30 -7.08 11.59
C ASN A 29 -17.28 -5.85 10.66
N HIS A 30 -16.82 -4.71 11.14
CA HIS A 30 -16.72 -3.46 10.39
C HIS A 30 -15.45 -2.68 10.74
N VAL A 31 -15.15 -1.70 9.89
CA VAL A 31 -14.08 -0.71 10.12
C VAL A 31 -14.63 0.57 10.71
N THR A 32 -13.83 1.22 11.56
CA THR A 32 -14.20 2.48 12.21
C THR A 32 -14.01 3.69 11.29
N GLU A 33 -14.46 4.87 11.72
CA GLU A 33 -14.16 6.12 11.02
C GLU A 33 -12.66 6.43 11.00
N ALA A 34 -11.89 6.05 12.02
CA ALA A 34 -10.43 6.23 12.05
C ALA A 34 -9.77 5.57 10.83
N PHE A 35 -10.18 4.34 10.51
CA PHE A 35 -9.71 3.66 9.30
C PHE A 35 -10.14 4.40 8.03
N ARG A 36 -11.39 4.87 7.95
CA ARG A 36 -11.90 5.58 6.77
C ARG A 36 -11.15 6.89 6.54
N HIS A 37 -10.84 7.63 7.59
CA HIS A 37 -10.02 8.84 7.52
C HIS A 37 -8.59 8.54 7.06
N TYR A 38 -8.01 7.43 7.53
CA TYR A 38 -6.71 6.96 7.09
C TYR A 38 -6.71 6.55 5.60
N LEU A 39 -7.74 5.82 5.14
CA LEU A 39 -7.79 5.22 3.80
C LEU A 39 -8.20 6.19 2.68
N ARG A 40 -9.17 7.08 2.92
CA ARG A 40 -9.72 8.00 1.90
C ARG A 40 -8.66 8.78 1.09
N PRO A 41 -7.64 9.41 1.70
CA PRO A 41 -6.62 10.12 0.93
C PRO A 41 -5.71 9.18 0.12
N LEU A 42 -5.57 7.91 0.52
CA LEU A 42 -4.71 6.93 -0.15
C LEU A 42 -5.33 6.32 -1.40
N LEU A 43 -6.67 6.24 -1.45
CA LEU A 43 -7.38 5.69 -2.61
C LEU A 43 -7.23 6.55 -3.87
N GLY A 44 -6.95 7.84 -3.70
CA GLY A 44 -6.90 8.79 -4.81
C GLY A 44 -8.28 9.06 -5.43
N SER A 45 -8.35 10.10 -6.25
CA SER A 45 -9.56 10.48 -6.98
C SER A 45 -9.64 9.85 -8.37
N ASP A 46 -8.51 9.42 -8.91
CA ASP A 46 -8.41 8.89 -10.27
C ASP A 46 -8.19 7.38 -10.23
N ARG A 47 -8.97 6.65 -11.03
CA ARG A 47 -8.93 5.19 -11.06
C ARG A 47 -7.97 4.76 -12.17
N PRO A 48 -6.99 3.90 -11.89
CA PRO A 48 -6.09 3.43 -12.93
C PRO A 48 -6.88 2.69 -14.01
N VAL A 49 -6.58 3.02 -15.26
CA VAL A 49 -7.09 2.30 -16.43
C VAL A 49 -6.21 1.07 -16.65
N LEU A 50 -6.80 0.00 -17.19
CA LEU A 50 -6.08 -1.24 -17.44
C LEU A 50 -5.07 -1.04 -18.56
N GLU A 51 -3.78 -1.00 -18.21
CA GLU A 51 -2.67 -0.91 -19.15
C GLU A 51 -2.00 -2.26 -19.33
N ARG A 52 -1.67 -2.62 -20.58
CA ARG A 52 -0.96 -3.86 -20.89
C ARG A 52 0.51 -3.58 -21.08
N LEU A 53 1.31 -3.93 -20.08
CA LEU A 53 2.77 -3.89 -20.22
C LEU A 53 3.23 -4.97 -21.21
N TRP A 54 3.99 -4.55 -22.22
CA TRP A 54 4.67 -5.45 -23.14
C TRP A 54 6.18 -5.20 -23.02
N ALA A 55 6.94 -6.27 -22.84
CA ALA A 55 8.40 -6.21 -22.83
C ALA A 55 8.96 -7.33 -23.72
N PRO A 56 10.00 -7.04 -24.53
CA PRO A 56 10.68 -8.07 -25.30
C PRO A 56 11.43 -9.04 -24.37
N ALA A 57 11.61 -10.29 -24.80
CA ALA A 57 12.38 -11.27 -24.06
C ALA A 57 13.85 -10.84 -23.92
N VAL A 58 14.39 -10.93 -22.71
CA VAL A 58 15.82 -10.68 -22.44
C VAL A 58 16.63 -11.85 -22.99
N LYS A 59 17.63 -11.56 -23.83
CA LYS A 59 18.64 -12.53 -24.24
C LYS A 59 19.75 -12.52 -23.20
N PHE A 60 19.95 -13.64 -22.53
CA PHE A 60 21.19 -13.88 -21.78
C PHE A 60 22.25 -14.30 -22.80
N GLY A 61 23.42 -13.67 -22.78
CA GLY A 61 24.57 -14.12 -23.58
C GLY A 61 25.21 -15.36 -22.94
N ASP A 62 25.89 -16.17 -23.76
CA ASP A 62 26.68 -17.32 -23.32
C ASP A 62 27.88 -16.91 -22.44
#